data_AF-A0A4Q4T5C6-F1
#
_entry.id   AF-A0A4Q4T5C6-F1
#
_cell.length_a   1.000
_cell.length_b   1.000
_cell.length_c   1.000
_cell.angle_alpha   90.00
_cell.angle_beta   90.00
_cell.angle_gamma   90.00
#
_symmetry.space_group_name_H-M   'P 1'
#
loop_
_entity.id
_entity.type
_entity.pdbx_description
1 polymer ?
#
loop_
_entity_poly.entity_id
_entity_poly.type
_entity_poly.pdbx_seq_one_letter_code
_entity_poly.pdbx_strand_id
1 'polypeptide(L)'
;MLAPFTAGSIRNFTFTLPSALASGQYLIRGKHIALHSGGEYEGAQFYIGCAQLGVTDNGNGNPGPLVKFPDAYTGYEEGIIADMDWPLLRHYNHLGPLSWPNKAEGN
;
A
#
# COMPACT_ATOMS: atom_id res chain seq x y z
N MET A 1 -0.17 -4.22 -0.55
CA MET A 1 -1.33 -4.86 0.11
C MET A 1 -2.57 -4.09 -0.33
N LEU A 2 -3.42 -4.72 -1.14
CA LEU A 2 -4.73 -4.19 -1.50
C LEU A 2 -5.75 -4.99 -0.69
N ALA A 3 -6.52 -4.33 0.18
CA ALA A 3 -7.65 -4.98 0.83
C ALA A 3 -8.88 -4.79 -0.07
N PRO A 4 -9.61 -5.85 -0.44
CA PRO A 4 -10.85 -5.70 -1.20
C PRO A 4 -11.88 -4.96 -0.36
N PHE A 5 -12.50 -3.93 -0.95
CA PHE A 5 -13.56 -3.16 -0.31
C PHE A 5 -14.86 -3.97 -0.35
N THR A 6 -15.11 -4.80 0.66
CA THR A 6 -16.45 -5.38 0.88
C THR A 6 -17.35 -4.33 1.51
N ALA A 7 -18.55 -4.15 0.95
CA ALA A 7 -19.51 -3.12 1.34
C ALA A 7 -19.75 -3.10 2.86
N GLY A 8 -19.17 -2.09 3.53
CA GLY A 8 -19.23 -1.88 4.98
C GLY A 8 -18.16 -0.88 5.43
N SER A 9 -18.36 -0.19 6.57
CA SER A 9 -17.32 0.66 7.15
C SER A 9 -16.18 -0.20 7.71
N ILE A 10 -15.08 -0.32 6.97
CA ILE A 10 -13.87 -1.00 7.43
C ILE A 10 -13.23 -0.16 8.54
N ARG A 11 -13.13 -0.71 9.76
CA ARG A 11 -12.49 -0.05 10.93
C ARG A 11 -11.17 -0.68 11.33
N ASN A 12 -10.90 -1.88 10.83
CA ASN A 12 -9.69 -2.65 11.09
C ASN A 12 -9.21 -3.28 9.78
N PHE A 13 -7.90 -3.43 9.65
CA PHE A 13 -7.28 -4.22 8.57
C PHE A 13 -6.24 -5.14 9.20
N THR A 14 -6.15 -6.36 8.70
CA THR A 14 -5.20 -7.37 9.17
C THR A 14 -4.31 -7.78 8.01
N PHE A 15 -3.05 -8.05 8.30
CA PHE A 15 -2.08 -8.56 7.34
C PHE A 15 -1.11 -9.49 8.06
N THR A 16 -0.47 -10.37 7.30
CA THR A 16 0.52 -11.31 7.83
C THR A 16 1.91 -10.80 7.51
N LEU A 17 2.79 -10.78 8.52
CA LEU A 17 4.20 -10.51 8.27
C LEU A 17 4.82 -11.67 7.48
N PRO A 18 5.64 -11.40 6.45
CA PRO A 18 6.33 -12.47 5.74
C PRO A 18 7.24 -13.27 6.67
N SER A 19 7.13 -14.60 6.65
CA SER A 19 8.00 -15.49 7.45
C SER A 19 9.47 -15.40 7.06
N ALA A 20 9.75 -14.97 5.82
CA ALA A 20 11.12 -14.72 5.36
C ALA A 20 11.71 -13.41 5.91
N LEU A 21 10.93 -12.56 6.58
CA LEU A 21 11.42 -11.29 7.13
C LEU A 21 12.45 -11.55 8.22
N ALA A 22 13.63 -10.96 8.05
CA ALA A 22 14.70 -11.05 9.03
C ALA A 22 14.28 -10.42 10.37
N SER A 23 14.86 -10.93 11.46
CA SER A 23 14.72 -10.28 12.76
C SER A 23 15.28 -8.86 12.73
N GLY A 24 14.60 -7.93 13.42
CA GLY A 24 15.04 -6.53 13.46
C GLY A 24 13.95 -5.56 13.91
N GLN A 25 14.30 -4.28 13.88
CA GLN A 25 13.37 -3.18 14.15
C GLN A 25 12.83 -2.64 12.82
N TYR A 26 11.51 -2.55 12.71
CA TYR A 26 10.81 -2.14 11.50
C TYR A 26 9.78 -1.05 11.78
N LEU A 27 9.53 -0.21 10.77
CA LEU A 27 8.36 0.64 10.72
C LEU A 27 7.34 0.02 9.76
N ILE A 28 6.11 -0.17 10.23
CA ILE A 28 4.97 -0.44 9.34
C ILE A 28 4.34 0.90 8.99
N ARG A 29 4.18 1.16 7.69
CA ARG A 29 3.45 2.33 7.20
C ARG A 29 2.09 1.90 6.65
N GLY A 30 1.03 2.11 7.43
CA GLY A 30 -0.35 2.01 6.96
C GLY A 30 -0.70 3.24 6.10
N LYS A 31 -1.35 3.02 4.96
CA LYS A 31 -1.75 4.09 4.02
C LYS A 31 -3.12 3.77 3.44
N HIS A 32 -4.05 4.69 3.58
CA HIS A 32 -5.30 4.75 2.81
C HIS A 32 -5.22 5.95 1.87
N ILE A 33 -5.54 5.76 0.59
CA ILE A 33 -5.63 6.85 -0.40
C ILE A 33 -7.10 7.01 -0.78
N ALA A 34 -7.69 8.14 -0.41
CA ALA A 34 -9.07 8.43 -0.79
C ALA A 34 -9.07 9.20 -2.12
N LEU A 35 -9.81 8.66 -3.09
CA LEU A 35 -9.85 9.14 -4.48
C LEU A 35 -11.17 9.83 -4.84
N HIS A 36 -12.05 10.09 -3.86
CA HIS A 36 -13.35 10.74 -4.10
C HIS A 36 -13.25 12.16 -4.69
N SER A 37 -12.07 12.76 -4.64
CA SER A 37 -11.74 14.02 -5.34
C SER A 37 -10.44 13.88 -6.13
N GLY A 38 -10.03 12.66 -6.47
CA GLY A 38 -8.76 12.36 -7.11
C GLY A 38 -8.71 12.60 -8.62
N GLY A 39 -9.74 13.18 -9.24
CA GLY A 39 -9.78 13.44 -10.68
C GLY A 39 -8.74 14.47 -11.17
N GLU A 40 -8.13 15.21 -10.26
CA GLU A 40 -7.16 16.26 -10.55
C GLU A 40 -5.90 16.11 -9.67
N TYR A 41 -4.80 16.75 -10.08
CA TYR A 41 -3.56 16.80 -9.30
C TYR A 41 -3.83 17.41 -7.92
N GLU A 42 -3.20 16.87 -6.87
CA GLU A 42 -3.45 17.22 -5.45
C GLU A 42 -4.85 16.91 -4.90
N GLY A 43 -5.75 16.33 -5.70
CA GLY A 43 -7.10 15.95 -5.25
C GLY A 43 -7.16 14.66 -4.41
N ALA A 44 -6.17 13.78 -4.54
CA ALA A 44 -6.07 12.55 -3.77
C ALA A 44 -5.62 12.81 -2.32
N GLN A 45 -6.29 12.17 -1.36
CA GLN A 45 -6.03 12.38 0.06
C GLN A 45 -5.34 11.18 0.69
N PHE A 46 -4.18 11.41 1.32
CA PHE A 46 -3.35 10.36 1.92
C PHE A 46 -3.53 10.32 3.45
N TYR A 47 -4.16 9.26 3.95
CA TYR A 47 -4.28 8.98 5.39
C TYR A 47 -3.21 7.96 5.79
N ILE A 48 -2.19 8.41 6.52
CA ILE A 48 -0.98 7.64 6.79
C ILE A 48 -0.80 7.48 8.31
N GLY A 49 -0.41 6.27 8.74
CA GLY A 49 0.03 5.99 10.10
C GLY A 49 1.26 5.09 10.11
N CYS A 50 2.16 5.29 11.07
CA CYS A 50 3.36 4.47 11.24
C CYS A 50 3.35 3.77 12.61
N ALA A 51 3.68 2.49 12.63
CA ALA A 51 3.86 1.71 13.84
C ALA A 51 5.28 1.14 13.91
N GLN A 52 5.85 1.05 15.10
CA GLN A 52 7.15 0.44 15.36
C GLN A 52 6.97 -1.02 15.77
N LEU A 53 7.76 -1.92 15.18
CA LEU A 53 7.77 -3.33 15.51
C LEU A 53 9.19 -3.84 15.76
N GLY A 54 9.34 -4.70 16.75
CA GLY A 54 10.47 -5.63 16.86
C GLY A 54 10.06 -7.01 16.35
N VAL A 55 10.65 -7.46 15.25
CA VAL A 55 10.44 -8.78 14.68
C VAL A 55 11.48 -9.74 15.25
N THR A 56 11.01 -10.85 15.81
CA THR A 56 11.85 -11.93 16.37
C THR A 56 11.50 -13.25 15.67
N ASP A 57 12.22 -13.55 14.60
CA ASP A 57 12.10 -14.80 13.83
C ASP A 57 13.44 -15.15 13.14
N ASN A 58 13.57 -16.37 12.62
CA ASN A 58 14.77 -16.86 11.94
C ASN A 58 14.77 -16.58 10.43
N GLY A 59 13.96 -15.64 9.95
CA GLY A 59 13.95 -15.22 8.55
C GLY A 59 15.31 -14.66 8.10
N ASN A 60 15.64 -14.83 6.83
CA ASN A 60 16.88 -14.35 6.22
C ASN A 60 16.65 -13.66 4.86
N GLY A 61 15.39 -13.34 4.55
CA GLY A 61 14.99 -12.67 3.32
C GLY A 61 15.35 -11.20 3.33
N ASN A 62 15.65 -10.68 2.14
CA ASN A 62 15.94 -9.27 1.91
C ASN A 62 14.76 -8.61 1.18
N PRO A 63 14.01 -7.69 1.81
CA PRO A 63 12.88 -7.02 1.18
C PRO A 63 13.28 -6.23 -0.07
N GLY A 64 12.45 -6.32 -1.12
CA GLY A 64 12.65 -5.55 -2.34
C GLY A 64 11.49 -5.74 -3.34
N PRO A 65 11.30 -4.81 -4.29
CA PRO A 65 12.10 -3.60 -4.49
C PRO A 65 11.84 -2.51 -3.43
N LEU A 66 12.86 -1.71 -3.13
CA LEU A 66 12.81 -0.66 -2.11
C LEU A 66 12.50 0.70 -2.73
N VAL A 67 11.77 1.54 -2.00
CA VAL A 67 11.43 2.91 -2.37
C VAL A 67 11.61 3.86 -1.19
N LYS A 68 11.68 5.17 -1.45
CA LYS A 68 11.82 6.22 -0.42
C LYS A 68 10.57 7.08 -0.35
N PHE A 69 10.25 7.58 0.85
CA PHE A 69 9.22 8.60 1.03
C PHE A 69 9.91 9.85 1.60
N PRO A 70 9.77 11.05 0.98
CA PRO A 70 8.88 11.40 -0.13
C PRO A 70 9.56 11.39 -1.52
N ASP A 71 9.78 10.21 -2.14
CA ASP A 71 10.25 10.12 -3.53
C ASP A 71 9.50 9.05 -4.36
N ALA A 72 8.74 8.17 -3.71
CA ALA A 72 8.10 7.04 -4.36
C ALA A 72 6.91 7.43 -5.24
N TYR A 73 6.32 8.61 -5.02
CA TYR A 73 5.14 9.12 -5.74
C TYR A 73 5.39 10.56 -6.18
N THR A 74 5.08 10.83 -7.45
CA THR A 74 5.13 12.16 -8.07
C THR A 74 3.81 12.91 -7.96
N GLY A 75 2.71 12.20 -7.72
CA GLY A 75 1.36 12.76 -7.71
C GLY A 75 0.65 12.65 -9.05
N TYR A 76 1.35 12.27 -10.12
CA TYR A 76 0.81 12.13 -11.48
C TYR A 76 0.51 10.69 -11.88
N GLU A 77 0.74 9.73 -10.99
CA GLU A 77 0.45 8.33 -11.26
C GLU A 77 -1.05 8.11 -11.51
N GLU A 78 -1.39 7.21 -12.43
CA GLU A 78 -2.78 6.86 -12.78
C GLU A 78 -3.60 6.32 -11.59
N GLY A 79 -2.93 5.87 -10.53
CA GLY A 79 -3.57 5.47 -9.28
C GLY A 79 -3.78 6.59 -8.25
N ILE A 80 -3.23 7.79 -8.51
CA ILE A 80 -3.38 9.02 -7.69
C ILE A 80 -4.32 9.99 -8.39
N ILE A 81 -4.06 10.29 -9.67
CA ILE A 81 -5.00 11.04 -10.51
C ILE A 81 -5.95 10.03 -11.15
N ALA A 82 -7.06 9.78 -10.46
CA ALA A 82 -8.07 8.82 -10.87
C ALA A 82 -9.46 9.42 -10.62
N ASP A 83 -10.15 9.73 -11.72
CA ASP A 83 -11.58 9.98 -11.69
C ASP A 83 -12.30 8.62 -11.56
N MET A 84 -13.02 8.44 -10.46
CA MET A 84 -13.76 7.22 -10.18
C MET A 84 -15.11 7.18 -10.90
N ASP A 85 -15.65 8.35 -11.25
CA ASP A 85 -17.06 8.53 -11.58
C ASP A 85 -17.28 8.67 -13.10
N TRP A 86 -16.39 9.36 -13.84
CA TRP A 86 -16.60 9.58 -15.27
C TRP A 86 -15.33 9.71 -16.14
N PRO A 87 -15.07 8.77 -17.07
CA PRO A 87 -15.75 7.49 -17.26
C PRO A 87 -15.51 6.56 -16.06
N LEU A 88 -16.50 5.72 -15.73
CA LEU A 88 -16.41 4.79 -14.60
C LEU A 88 -15.09 4.00 -14.63
N LEU A 89 -14.31 4.12 -13.55
CA LEU A 89 -13.03 3.44 -13.42
C LEU A 89 -13.24 1.92 -13.31
N ARG A 90 -12.79 1.17 -14.32
CA ARG A 90 -12.89 -0.31 -14.35
C ARG A 90 -11.62 -1.02 -13.90
N HIS A 91 -10.49 -0.33 -13.95
CA HIS A 91 -9.18 -0.85 -13.60
C HIS A 91 -8.45 0.17 -12.74
N TYR A 92 -7.91 -0.29 -11.61
CA TYR A 92 -7.12 0.54 -10.72
C TYR A 92 -5.66 0.11 -10.76
N ASN A 93 -4.79 1.00 -11.24
CA ASN A 93 -3.36 0.77 -11.23
C ASN A 93 -2.80 1.11 -9.85
N HIS A 94 -2.52 0.07 -9.07
CA HIS A 94 -2.04 0.25 -7.71
C HIS A 94 -0.67 0.92 -7.67
N LEU A 95 -0.47 1.74 -6.64
CA LEU A 95 0.72 2.56 -6.49
C LEU A 95 1.79 1.86 -5.66
N GLY A 96 3.04 2.06 -6.07
CA GLY A 96 4.22 1.64 -5.33
C GLY A 96 4.84 0.35 -5.87
N PRO A 97 5.88 -0.15 -5.19
CA PRO A 97 6.58 -1.34 -5.62
C PRO A 97 5.68 -2.58 -5.51
N LEU A 98 6.03 -3.61 -6.30
CA LEU A 98 5.42 -4.92 -6.19
C LEU A 98 5.55 -5.46 -4.75
N SER A 99 4.52 -6.18 -4.28
CA SER A 99 4.48 -6.71 -2.92
C SER A 99 5.54 -7.78 -2.69
N TRP A 100 6.30 -7.64 -1.59
CA TRP A 100 7.28 -8.61 -1.14
C TRP A 100 6.75 -9.48 0.02
N PRO A 101 7.09 -10.78 0.08
CA PRO A 101 7.83 -11.57 -0.90
C PRO A 101 6.97 -11.98 -2.09
N ASN A 102 7.53 -11.87 -3.28
CA ASN A 102 6.77 -12.03 -4.51
C ASN A 102 6.75 -13.51 -4.90
N LYS A 103 5.66 -14.21 -4.64
CA LYS A 103 5.28 -15.43 -5.37
C LYS A 103 3.90 -15.29 -6.04
N ALA A 104 3.58 -14.08 -6.52
CA ALA A 104 2.25 -13.68 -7.00
C ALA A 104 1.13 -14.05 -6.00
N GLU A 105 0.95 -13.24 -4.96
CA GLU A 105 -0.19 -13.26 -4.00
C GLU A 105 -0.65 -14.66 -3.53
N GLY A 106 0.11 -15.29 -2.62
CA GLY A 106 -0.26 -16.58 -2.04
C GLY A 106 -1.34 -16.50 -0.96
N ASN A 107 -2.60 -16.44 -1.38
CA ASN A 107 -3.63 -17.46 -1.14
C ASN A 107 -4.83 -17.26 -2.09
#